data_AF-A0A101GEB4-F1
#
_entry.id   AF-A0A101GEB4-F1
#
_cell.length_a   1.000
_cell.length_b   1.000
_cell.length_c   1.000
_cell.angle_alpha   90.00
_cell.angle_beta   90.00
_cell.angle_gamma   90.00
#
_symmetry.space_group_name_H-M   'P 1'
#
loop_
_entity.id
_entity.type
_entity.pdbx_description
1 polymer ?
#
loop_
_entity_poly.entity_id
_entity_poly.type
_entity_poly.pdbx_seq_one_letter_code
_entity_poly.pdbx_strand_id
1 'polypeptide(L)' 'GIKDIHKPDFGDAVPINEGELPVFWACGVTPQAALMASKVPFAITHAPGHMFVCSVKDSDYAVF' A
#
# COMPACT_ATOMS: atom_id res chain seq x y z
N GLY A 1 4.00 -8.97 -12.78
CA GLY A 1 4.73 -9.28 -11.53
C GLY A 1 5.75 -8.19 -11.25
N ILE A 2 6.36 -8.22 -10.06
CA ILE A 2 7.39 -7.26 -9.64
C ILE A 2 8.68 -7.54 -10.42
N LYS A 3 9.11 -6.60 -11.27
CA LYS A 3 10.31 -6.75 -12.11
C LYS A 3 11.59 -6.34 -11.39
N ASP A 4 11.49 -5.36 -10.50
CA ASP A 4 12.60 -4.80 -9.72
C ASP A 4 12.04 -4.37 -8.36
N ILE A 5 12.48 -5.05 -7.29
CA ILE A 5 11.98 -4.80 -5.94
C ILE A 5 12.46 -3.47 -5.36
N HIS A 6 13.53 -2.88 -5.91
CA HIS A 6 14.08 -1.61 -5.47
C HIS A 6 13.43 -0.40 -6.18
N LYS A 7 12.43 -0.64 -7.03
CA LYS A 7 11.63 0.41 -7.70
C LYS A 7 10.14 0.20 -7.40
N PRO A 8 9.69 0.56 -6.19
CA PRO A 8 8.28 0.37 -5.84
C PRO A 8 7.38 1.29 -6.66
N ASP A 9 6.21 0.78 -7.06
CA ASP A 9 5.16 1.58 -7.72
C ASP A 9 4.58 2.65 -6.78
N PHE A 10 4.61 2.38 -5.46
CA PHE A 10 4.12 3.28 -4.41
C PHE A 10 5.08 3.26 -3.20
N GLY A 11 5.39 4.45 -2.66
CA GLY A 11 6.27 4.61 -1.50
C GLY A 11 7.75 4.58 -1.86
N ASP A 12 8.59 4.34 -0.85
CA ASP A 12 10.05 4.38 -0.97
C ASP A 12 10.65 2.98 -0.95
N ALA A 13 11.77 2.81 -1.65
CA ALA A 13 12.54 1.57 -1.60
C ALA A 13 13.19 1.41 -0.22
N VAL A 14 13.25 0.17 0.27
CA VAL A 14 13.88 -0.17 1.55
C VAL A 14 15.08 -1.10 1.35
N PRO A 15 16.08 -1.07 2.25
CA PRO A 15 17.17 -2.04 2.23
C PRO A 15 16.64 -3.45 2.51
N ILE A 16 17.24 -4.45 1.87
CA ILE A 16 17.01 -5.87 2.13
C ILE A 16 18.38 -6.46 2.43
N ASN A 17 18.61 -6.85 3.68
CA ASN A 17 19.90 -7.36 4.15
C ASN A 17 20.10 -8.83 3.78
N GLU A 18 21.33 -9.30 3.93
CA GLU A 18 21.64 -10.72 3.74
C GLU A 18 20.83 -11.59 4.71
N GLY A 19 20.17 -12.61 4.16
CA GLY A 19 19.31 -13.51 4.92
C GLY A 19 17.87 -13.02 5.12
N GLU A 20 17.52 -11.79 4.69
CA GLU A 20 16.14 -11.31 4.73
C GLU A 20 15.34 -11.81 3.52
N LEU A 21 14.11 -12.26 3.77
CA LEU A 21 13.17 -12.70 2.74
C LEU A 21 12.09 -11.64 2.53
N PRO A 22 11.88 -11.14 1.29
CA PRO A 22 10.78 -10.23 1.02
C PRO A 22 9.42 -10.89 1.20
N VAL A 23 8.53 -10.23 1.93
CA VAL A 23 7.14 -10.66 2.14
C VAL A 23 6.20 -9.56 1.67
N PHE A 24 5.06 -9.96 1.10
CA PHE A 24 4.11 -9.05 0.46
C PHE A 24 2.75 -9.13 1.14
N TRP A 25 2.14 -7.97 1.39
CA TRP A 25 0.78 -7.86 1.91
C TRP A 25 -0.09 -7.03 0.99
N ALA A 26 -1.38 -7.37 0.94
CA ALA A 26 -2.36 -6.53 0.30
C ALA A 26 -2.39 -5.17 1.01
N CYS A 27 -2.44 -4.09 0.22
CA CYS A 27 -2.41 -2.72 0.72
C CYS A 27 -3.67 -1.96 0.30
N GLY A 28 -4.06 -0.98 1.11
CA GLY A 28 -5.15 -0.04 0.83
C GLY A 28 -4.94 0.87 -0.37
N VAL A 29 -3.83 0.73 -1.12
CA VAL A 29 -3.60 1.41 -2.41
C VAL A 29 -4.22 0.70 -3.62
N THR A 30 -4.78 -0.50 -3.43
CA THR A 30 -5.47 -1.26 -4.49
C THR A 30 -6.60 -0.48 -5.17
N PRO A 31 -7.45 0.29 -4.45
CA PRO A 31 -8.45 1.16 -5.06
C PRO A 31 -7.83 2.23 -5.97
N GLN A 32 -6.68 2.82 -5.61
CA GLN A 32 -5.99 3.82 -6.42
C GLN A 32 -5.57 3.22 -7.77
N ALA A 33 -5.00 2.01 -7.75
CA ALA A 33 -4.65 1.29 -8.97
C ALA A 33 -5.89 1.00 -9.84
N ALA A 34 -7.00 0.61 -9.22
CA ALA A 34 -8.27 0.37 -9.92
C ALA A 34 -8.83 1.65 -10.57
N LEU A 35 -8.74 2.79 -9.88
CA LEU A 35 -9.16 4.10 -10.40
C LEU A 35 -8.32 4.50 -11.63
N MET A 36 -6.99 4.35 -11.55
CA MET A 36 -6.07 4.66 -12.65
C MET A 36 -6.34 3.77 -13.88
N ALA A 37 -6.53 2.47 -13.67
CA ALA A 37 -6.81 1.52 -14.75
C ALA A 37 -8.17 1.77 -15.42
N SER A 38 -9.18 2.13 -14.62
CA SER A 38 -10.56 2.37 -15.10
C SER A 38 -10.77 3.76 -15.70
N LYS A 39 -9.80 4.68 -15.53
CA LYS A 39 -9.84 6.06 -16.05
C LYS A 39 -11.11 6.81 -15.63
N VAL A 40 -11.46 6.71 -14.36
CA VAL A 40 -12.59 7.47 -13.82
C VAL A 40 -12.37 8.98 -14.04
N PRO A 41 -13.42 9.75 -14.38
CA PRO A 41 -13.26 11.16 -14.73
C PRO A 41 -12.82 12.02 -13.53
N PHE A 42 -13.11 11.59 -12.30
CA PHE A 42 -12.74 12.27 -11.08
C PHE A 42 -12.75 11.32 -9.88
N ALA A 43 -11.78 11.45 -8.99
CA ALA A 43 -11.73 10.77 -7.69
C ALA A 43 -10.88 11.58 -6.69
N ILE A 44 -11.16 11.41 -5.40
CA ILE A 44 -10.38 12.00 -4.31
C ILE A 44 -9.85 10.86 -3.43
N THR A 45 -8.56 10.89 -3.13
CA THR A 45 -7.90 9.90 -2.26
C THR A 45 -6.92 10.61 -1.32
N HIS A 46 -6.47 9.90 -0.29
CA HIS A 46 -5.34 10.37 0.50
C HIS A 46 -4.03 10.24 -0.31
N ALA A 47 -3.03 11.04 0.04
CA ALA A 47 -1.67 10.89 -0.48
C ALA A 47 -0.93 9.75 0.24
N PRO A 48 -0.01 9.02 -0.39
CA PRO A 48 0.81 8.02 0.29
C PRO A 48 1.47 8.57 1.56
N GLY A 49 1.43 7.80 2.65
CA GLY A 49 1.93 8.23 3.97
C GLY A 49 1.05 9.23 4.74
N HIS A 50 -0.06 9.71 4.16
CA HIS A 50 -0.95 10.71 4.76
C HIS A 50 -2.33 10.13 5.05
N MET A 51 -2.37 9.07 5.87
CA MET A 51 -3.62 8.34 6.17
C MET A 51 -4.53 9.11 7.14
N PHE A 52 -5.82 8.78 7.14
CA PHE A 52 -6.77 9.28 8.14
C PHE A 52 -6.65 8.47 9.43
N VAL A 53 -6.33 9.15 10.54
CA VAL A 53 -6.22 8.51 11.86
C VAL A 53 -7.59 8.50 12.53
N CYS A 54 -8.14 7.29 12.72
CA CYS A 54 -9.44 7.05 13.35
C CYS A 54 -9.35 6.89 14.87
N SER A 55 -10.49 6.94 15.56
CA SER A 55 -10.59 6.65 17.00
C SER A 55 -10.69 5.16 17.35
N VAL A 56 -10.95 4.30 16.36
CA VAL A 56 -11.11 2.84 16.57
C VAL A 56 -9.72 2.20 16.70
N LYS A 57 -9.58 1.23 17.60
CA LYS A 57 -8.31 0.52 17.79
C LYS A 57 -8.20 -0.62 16.79
N ASP A 58 -6.97 -0.90 16.36
CA ASP A 58 -6.66 -2.07 15.51
C ASP A 58 -7.17 -3.39 16.13
N SER A 59 -7.01 -3.54 17.45
CA SER A 59 -7.49 -4.70 18.22
C SER A 59 -8.98 -4.97 18.10
N ASP A 60 -9.78 -3.94 17.77
CA ASP A 60 -11.23 -4.08 17.64
C ASP A 60 -11.59 -4.84 16.34
N TYR A 61 -10.65 -4.96 15.40
CA TYR A 61 -10.81 -5.66 14.11
C TYR A 61 -9.95 -6.93 13.98
N ALA A 62 -9.08 -7.21 14.96
CA ALA A 62 -8.24 -8.40 14.93
C ALA A 62 -9.09 -9.68 14.99
N VAL A 63 -8.84 -10.62 14.07
CA VAL A 63 -9.44 -11.96 14.07
C VAL A 63 -8.35 -12.93 14.52
N PHE A 64 -8.56 -13.56 15.68
CA PHE A 64 -7.65 -14.56 16.27
C PHE A 64 -8.09 -15.97 15.93
#